data_AF-A0A2S8G0L6-F1
#
_entry.id   AF-A0A2S8G0L6-F1
#
_cell.length_a   1.000
_cell.length_b   1.000
_cell.length_c   1.000
_cell.angle_alpha   90.00
_cell.angle_beta   90.00
_cell.angle_gamma   90.00
#
_symmetry.space_group_name_H-M   'P 1'
#
loop_
_entity.id
_entity.type
_entity.pdbx_description
1 polymer ?
#
loop_
_entity_poly.entity_id
_entity_poly.type
_entity_poly.pdbx_seq_one_letter_code
_entity_poly.pdbx_strand_id
1 'polypeptide(L)'
;MSARDHILQRLPDPNTLERRLQSLAVLTEILSWDLGEPRVSFDATWRKNARQALIDNYQGDRAVFAFTESGTLVEGSVHDCPLIRDKNRCKLQRINTPSILRSYVDEGLIENNRVTFNAWYLHADLEWSFGAELPTQGDDTDGAELLLFLVVGDAEGFQTWAEENYEQDFDLSPIKQIFDHVPLTNPLVRQLNVAVSLREVASTIRKTGYPIASE
;
A
#
# COMPACT_ATOMS: atom_id res chain seq x y z
N MET A 1 -6.09 -29.34 8.36
CA MET A 1 -6.57 -28.13 7.67
C MET A 1 -5.40 -27.19 7.63
N SER A 2 -4.81 -26.98 6.45
CA SER A 2 -3.68 -26.07 6.25
C SER A 2 -4.04 -24.68 6.79
N ALA A 3 -3.09 -24.00 7.44
CA ALA A 3 -3.20 -22.56 7.63
C ALA A 3 -3.58 -21.96 6.27
N ARG A 4 -4.70 -21.22 6.23
CA ARG A 4 -5.12 -20.51 5.02
C ARG A 4 -4.06 -19.44 4.74
N ASP A 5 -3.56 -19.38 3.51
CA ASP A 5 -2.57 -18.39 3.07
C ASP A 5 -3.18 -16.97 3.16
N HIS A 6 -3.00 -16.32 4.31
CA HIS A 6 -3.49 -14.96 4.54
C HIS A 6 -2.70 -13.97 3.67
N ILE A 7 -3.35 -12.95 3.09
CA ILE A 7 -2.64 -11.96 2.25
C ILE A 7 -1.45 -11.27 2.93
N LEU A 8 -1.47 -11.12 4.26
CA LEU A 8 -0.36 -10.56 5.03
C LEU A 8 0.91 -11.43 4.94
N GLN A 9 0.76 -12.74 4.80
CA GLN A 9 1.88 -13.68 4.59
C GLN A 9 2.39 -13.67 3.14
N ARG A 10 1.59 -13.14 2.21
CA ARG A 10 1.93 -13.00 0.78
C ARG A 10 2.56 -11.65 0.45
N LEU A 11 2.68 -10.75 1.43
CA LEU A 11 3.39 -9.50 1.24
C LEU A 11 4.87 -9.81 0.88
N PRO A 12 5.42 -9.13 -0.14
CA PRO A 12 6.82 -9.33 -0.50
C PRO A 12 7.76 -8.80 0.60
N ASP A 13 9.06 -9.06 0.46
CA ASP A 13 10.07 -8.49 1.36
C ASP A 13 10.02 -6.95 1.34
N PRO A 14 10.48 -6.26 2.40
CA PRO A 14 10.41 -4.81 2.52
C PRO A 14 10.91 -4.00 1.31
N ASN A 15 12.00 -4.42 0.66
CA ASN A 15 12.56 -3.66 -0.46
C ASN A 15 11.69 -3.80 -1.71
N THR A 16 11.22 -5.02 -1.98
CA THR A 16 10.28 -5.29 -3.07
C THR A 16 8.94 -4.60 -2.83
N LEU A 17 8.45 -4.63 -1.59
CA LEU A 17 7.22 -3.96 -1.16
C LEU A 17 7.30 -2.45 -1.36
N GLU A 18 8.41 -1.82 -0.94
CA GLU A 18 8.62 -0.38 -1.10
C GLU A 18 8.60 0.02 -2.58
N ARG A 19 9.40 -0.65 -3.42
CA ARG A 19 9.43 -0.39 -4.86
C ARG A 19 8.05 -0.53 -5.49
N ARG A 20 7.27 -1.51 -5.04
CA ARG A 20 5.92 -1.74 -5.55
C ARG A 20 4.96 -0.62 -5.16
N LEU A 21 4.99 -0.18 -3.91
CA LEU A 21 4.14 0.94 -3.47
C LEU A 21 4.54 2.27 -4.14
N GLN A 22 5.83 2.47 -4.44
CA GLN A 22 6.25 3.60 -5.27
C GLN A 22 5.70 3.52 -6.69
N SER A 23 5.78 2.35 -7.34
CA SER A 23 5.21 2.12 -8.67
C SER A 23 3.69 2.36 -8.68
N LEU A 24 2.98 1.81 -7.69
CA LEU A 24 1.53 2.00 -7.54
C LEU A 24 1.18 3.47 -7.33
N ALA A 25 1.91 4.19 -6.47
CA ALA A 25 1.67 5.61 -6.23
C ALA A 25 1.86 6.45 -7.52
N VAL A 26 2.87 6.13 -8.34
CA VAL A 26 3.07 6.79 -9.64
C VAL A 26 1.93 6.48 -10.60
N LEU A 27 1.53 5.22 -10.72
CA LEU A 27 0.44 4.82 -11.59
C LEU A 27 -0.87 5.52 -11.19
N THR A 28 -1.22 5.49 -9.91
CA THR A 28 -2.47 6.10 -9.45
C THR A 28 -2.43 7.63 -9.59
N GLU A 29 -1.30 8.28 -9.35
CA GLU A 29 -1.15 9.74 -9.58
C GLU A 29 -1.39 10.13 -11.05
N ILE A 30 -0.84 9.37 -12.00
CA ILE A 30 -0.96 9.68 -13.43
C ILE A 30 -2.38 9.35 -13.93
N LEU A 31 -2.94 8.22 -13.52
CA LEU A 31 -4.24 7.75 -14.00
C LEU A 31 -5.40 8.51 -13.36
N SER A 32 -5.30 8.93 -12.09
CA SER A 32 -6.40 9.62 -11.40
C SER A 32 -6.48 11.10 -11.73
N TRP A 33 -5.54 11.67 -12.49
CA TRP A 33 -5.40 13.12 -12.71
C TRP A 33 -6.71 13.86 -13.01
N ASP A 34 -7.56 13.29 -13.86
CA ASP A 34 -8.88 13.80 -14.22
C ASP A 34 -10.04 12.91 -13.75
N LEU A 35 -9.75 11.85 -12.99
CA LEU A 35 -10.69 10.79 -12.61
C LEU A 35 -10.92 10.68 -11.10
N GLY A 36 -10.15 11.42 -10.29
CA GLY A 36 -10.34 11.50 -8.85
C GLY A 36 -9.03 11.53 -8.07
N GLU A 37 -9.08 11.02 -6.84
CA GLU A 37 -7.93 11.01 -5.96
C GLU A 37 -7.09 9.73 -6.16
N PRO A 38 -5.74 9.82 -6.05
CA PRO A 38 -4.88 8.66 -6.25
C PRO A 38 -5.13 7.62 -5.14
N ARG A 39 -5.42 6.38 -5.54
CA ARG A 39 -5.66 5.25 -4.61
C ARG A 39 -4.46 4.94 -3.72
N VAL A 40 -3.25 5.18 -4.22
CA VAL A 40 -2.00 4.95 -3.49
C VAL A 40 -1.18 6.23 -3.47
N SER A 41 -0.62 6.58 -2.31
CA SER A 41 0.37 7.64 -2.19
C SER A 41 1.60 7.13 -1.47
N PHE A 42 2.75 7.73 -1.78
CA PHE A 42 4.03 7.40 -1.15
C PHE A 42 4.80 8.70 -0.86
N ASP A 43 5.33 8.80 0.35
CA ASP A 43 6.17 9.90 0.80
C ASP A 43 7.50 9.36 1.35
N ALA A 44 8.53 9.47 0.50
CA ALA A 44 9.91 9.13 0.84
C ALA A 44 10.55 10.13 1.82
N THR A 45 9.89 11.26 2.08
CA THR A 45 10.34 12.34 2.97
C THR A 45 9.52 12.45 4.25
N TRP A 46 8.62 11.49 4.50
CA TRP A 46 7.62 11.54 5.58
C TRP A 46 8.21 11.90 6.93
N ARG A 47 9.32 11.25 7.33
CA ARG A 47 10.03 11.52 8.57
C ARG A 47 11.53 11.33 8.38
N LYS A 48 12.32 11.85 9.33
CA LYS A 48 13.74 11.52 9.40
C LYS A 48 13.89 9.99 9.50
N ASN A 49 14.56 9.42 8.51
CA ASN A 49 14.87 7.99 8.38
C ASN A 49 13.64 7.07 8.27
N ALA A 50 12.47 7.60 7.88
CA ALA A 50 11.31 6.77 7.58
C ALA A 50 10.49 7.29 6.40
N ARG A 51 9.90 6.34 5.67
CA ARG A 51 9.05 6.58 4.51
C ARG A 51 7.66 6.03 4.81
N GLN A 52 6.65 6.60 4.18
CA GLN A 52 5.27 6.15 4.34
C GLN A 52 4.64 5.87 2.99
N ALA A 53 3.81 4.82 2.94
CA ALA A 53 2.81 4.66 1.89
C ALA A 53 1.41 4.64 2.51
N LEU A 54 0.42 5.10 1.76
CA LEU A 54 -0.99 5.06 2.12
C LEU A 54 -1.77 4.50 0.94
N ILE A 55 -2.60 3.51 1.20
CA ILE A 55 -3.69 3.08 0.31
C ILE A 55 -4.96 3.61 0.95
N ASP A 56 -5.73 4.41 0.22
CA ASP A 56 -6.99 4.99 0.71
C ASP A 56 -8.07 4.83 -0.36
N ASN A 57 -9.20 4.23 0.00
CA ASN A 57 -10.33 4.12 -0.92
C ASN A 57 -11.25 5.34 -0.91
N TYR A 58 -10.96 6.33 -0.06
CA TYR A 58 -11.75 7.54 0.18
C TYR A 58 -13.19 7.26 0.64
N GLN A 59 -13.46 6.04 1.10
CA GLN A 59 -14.75 5.58 1.61
C GLN A 59 -14.63 5.03 3.05
N GLY A 60 -13.47 5.19 3.68
CA GLY A 60 -13.24 4.81 5.08
C GLY A 60 -12.34 3.59 5.28
N ASP A 61 -11.90 2.95 4.19
CA ASP A 61 -10.89 1.88 4.22
C ASP A 61 -9.53 2.41 3.84
N ARG A 62 -8.54 2.05 4.66
CA ARG A 62 -7.16 2.47 4.41
C ARG A 62 -6.14 1.51 4.98
N ALA A 63 -5.01 1.41 4.29
CA ALA A 63 -3.81 0.74 4.77
C ALA A 63 -2.64 1.72 4.79
N VAL A 64 -1.91 1.78 5.90
CA VAL A 64 -0.75 2.65 6.08
C VAL A 64 0.48 1.78 6.27
N PHE A 65 1.53 2.08 5.51
CA PHE A 65 2.82 1.41 5.57
C PHE A 65 3.86 2.37 6.10
N ALA A 66 4.69 1.93 7.04
CA ALA A 66 5.85 2.67 7.51
C ALA A 66 7.13 1.86 7.27
N PHE A 67 8.04 2.40 6.48
CA PHE A 67 9.36 1.83 6.23
C PHE A 67 10.39 2.55 7.07
N THR A 68 11.05 1.82 7.96
CA THR A 68 11.92 2.38 9.01
C THR A 68 13.32 1.75 8.94
N GLU A 69 14.26 2.29 9.71
CA GLU A 69 15.59 1.68 9.86
C GLU A 69 15.56 0.31 10.55
N SER A 70 14.52 0.00 11.31
CA SER A 70 14.42 -1.24 12.10
C SER A 70 13.54 -2.30 11.46
N GLY A 71 12.71 -1.92 10.50
CA GLY A 71 11.78 -2.81 9.82
C GLY A 71 10.65 -2.05 9.13
N THR A 72 9.68 -2.81 8.64
CA THR A 72 8.47 -2.31 8.00
C THR A 72 7.24 -2.68 8.83
N LEU A 73 6.29 -1.75 8.92
CA LEU A 73 5.00 -1.93 9.58
C LEU A 73 3.89 -1.67 8.56
N VAL A 74 2.82 -2.45 8.61
CA VAL A 74 1.56 -2.16 7.92
C VAL A 74 0.41 -2.22 8.91
N GLU A 75 -0.48 -1.23 8.84
CA GLU A 75 -1.71 -1.18 9.60
C GLU A 75 -2.90 -0.94 8.66
N GLY A 76 -4.01 -1.61 8.93
CA GLY A 76 -5.24 -1.47 8.16
C GLY A 76 -6.44 -1.10 9.00
N SER A 77 -7.38 -0.40 8.39
CA SER A 77 -8.72 -0.14 8.90
C SER A 77 -9.70 -0.37 7.78
N VAL A 78 -10.59 -1.35 7.95
CA VAL A 78 -11.69 -1.60 7.02
C VAL A 78 -13.02 -1.32 7.72
N HIS A 79 -13.74 -0.30 7.27
CA HIS A 79 -14.91 0.29 7.91
C HIS A 79 -16.04 -0.73 8.18
N ASP A 80 -16.29 -1.61 7.22
CA ASP A 80 -17.33 -2.65 7.29
C ASP A 80 -16.85 -3.94 7.97
N CYS A 81 -15.58 -4.00 8.40
CA CYS A 81 -15.04 -5.16 9.08
C CYS A 81 -15.77 -5.39 10.42
N PRO A 82 -16.25 -6.62 10.70
CA PRO A 82 -16.87 -6.96 11.97
C PRO A 82 -16.00 -6.67 13.20
N LEU A 83 -14.67 -6.66 13.06
CA LEU A 83 -13.74 -6.35 14.15
C LEU A 83 -13.93 -4.96 14.74
N ILE A 84 -14.29 -3.96 13.93
CA ILE A 84 -14.45 -2.57 14.40
C ILE A 84 -15.58 -2.45 15.42
N ARG A 85 -16.51 -3.41 15.45
CA ARG A 85 -17.60 -3.46 16.44
C ARG A 85 -17.11 -3.80 17.86
N ASP A 86 -15.93 -4.39 17.99
CA ASP A 86 -15.30 -4.72 19.27
C ASP A 86 -13.96 -3.99 19.42
N LYS A 87 -14.00 -2.88 20.17
CA LYS A 87 -12.83 -2.04 20.43
C LYS A 87 -11.67 -2.79 21.11
N ASN A 88 -11.95 -3.85 21.86
CA ASN A 88 -10.88 -4.64 22.47
C ASN A 88 -10.18 -5.50 21.42
N ARG A 89 -10.91 -6.07 20.46
CA ARG A 89 -10.33 -6.82 19.33
C ARG A 89 -9.46 -5.94 18.44
N CYS A 90 -9.85 -4.69 18.18
CA CYS A 90 -8.98 -3.74 17.47
C CYS A 90 -7.64 -3.52 18.18
N LYS A 91 -7.65 -3.40 19.51
CA LYS A 91 -6.40 -3.25 20.30
C LYS A 91 -5.52 -4.48 20.24
N LEU A 92 -6.11 -5.68 20.19
CA LEU A 92 -5.37 -6.94 20.10
C LEU A 92 -4.57 -7.07 18.81
N GLN A 93 -4.92 -6.37 17.74
CA GLN A 93 -4.13 -6.35 16.51
C GLN A 93 -2.70 -5.83 16.75
N ARG A 94 -2.51 -4.92 17.71
CA ARG A 94 -1.20 -4.31 18.01
C ARG A 94 -0.47 -4.94 19.19
N ILE A 95 -0.98 -6.03 19.77
CA ILE A 95 -0.46 -6.54 21.06
C ILE A 95 0.96 -7.10 20.96
N ASN A 96 1.32 -7.63 19.79
CA ASN A 96 2.61 -8.26 19.54
C ASN A 96 3.57 -7.39 18.71
N THR A 97 3.17 -6.15 18.37
CA THR A 97 4.04 -5.27 17.59
C THR A 97 5.34 -4.99 18.37
N PRO A 98 6.53 -5.22 17.77
CA PRO A 98 7.81 -5.04 18.43
C PRO A 98 7.97 -3.64 19.01
N SER A 99 8.59 -3.55 20.19
CA SER A 99 8.82 -2.28 20.89
C SER A 99 9.61 -1.27 20.04
N ILE A 100 10.49 -1.75 19.17
CA ILE A 100 11.29 -0.92 18.27
C ILE A 100 10.46 -0.23 17.18
N LEU A 101 9.27 -0.74 16.85
CA LEU A 101 8.33 -0.13 15.90
C LEU A 101 7.21 0.64 16.62
N ARG A 102 7.21 0.65 17.94
CA ARG A 102 6.05 1.09 18.73
C ARG A 102 5.74 2.59 18.58
N SER A 103 6.76 3.43 18.39
CA SER A 103 6.56 4.86 18.14
C SER A 103 5.68 5.12 16.91
N TYR A 104 5.79 4.31 15.86
CA TYR A 104 4.97 4.46 14.65
C TYR A 104 3.51 4.07 14.90
N VAL A 105 3.28 3.07 15.76
CA VAL A 105 1.94 2.63 16.17
C VAL A 105 1.27 3.66 17.09
N ASP A 106 1.99 4.11 18.12
CA ASP A 106 1.45 4.96 19.19
C ASP A 106 1.18 6.39 18.71
N GLU A 107 1.94 6.87 17.73
CA GLU A 107 1.70 8.16 17.07
C GLU A 107 0.55 8.12 16.05
N GLY A 108 -0.06 6.94 15.84
CA GLY A 108 -1.37 6.80 15.23
C GLY A 108 -1.38 6.86 13.71
N LEU A 109 -0.78 5.87 13.03
CA LEU A 109 -1.06 5.65 11.61
C LEU A 109 -2.55 5.42 11.38
N ILE A 110 -3.17 4.68 12.31
CA ILE A 110 -4.62 4.44 12.39
C ILE A 110 -5.09 4.61 13.84
N GLU A 111 -6.30 5.12 14.03
CA GLU A 111 -6.94 5.22 15.35
C GLU A 111 -7.04 3.85 16.04
N ASN A 112 -6.70 3.76 17.33
CA ASN A 112 -6.62 2.50 18.09
C ASN A 112 -7.86 1.61 18.01
N ASN A 113 -9.05 2.19 17.88
CA ASN A 113 -10.33 1.48 17.83
C ASN A 113 -10.81 1.18 16.39
N ARG A 114 -9.95 1.38 15.39
CA ARG A 114 -10.25 1.16 13.97
C ARG A 114 -9.31 0.18 13.28
N VAL A 115 -8.26 -0.27 13.97
CA VAL A 115 -7.31 -1.23 13.40
C VAL A 115 -8.01 -2.58 13.23
N THR A 116 -8.05 -3.05 12.00
CA THR A 116 -8.59 -4.37 11.65
C THR A 116 -7.48 -5.39 11.44
N PHE A 117 -6.33 -4.97 10.90
CA PHE A 117 -5.13 -5.78 10.77
C PHE A 117 -3.85 -5.00 11.07
N ASN A 118 -2.82 -5.73 11.50
CA ASN A 118 -1.47 -5.21 11.74
C ASN A 118 -0.46 -6.29 11.38
N ALA A 119 0.58 -5.93 10.62
CA ALA A 119 1.71 -6.81 10.36
C ALA A 119 3.03 -6.04 10.33
N TRP A 120 4.13 -6.74 10.59
CA TRP A 120 5.46 -6.17 10.58
C TRP A 120 6.50 -7.16 10.05
N TYR A 121 7.60 -6.61 9.58
CA TYR A 121 8.79 -7.33 9.15
C TYR A 121 10.01 -6.61 9.74
N LEU A 122 10.77 -7.25 10.62
CA LEU A 122 12.04 -6.69 11.07
C LEU A 122 13.15 -7.07 10.07
N HIS A 123 14.13 -6.20 9.86
CA HIS A 123 15.21 -6.50 8.89
C HIS A 123 16.06 -7.72 9.25
N ALA A 124 15.99 -8.19 10.50
CA ALA A 124 16.65 -9.41 10.95
C ALA A 124 15.80 -10.68 10.74
N ASP A 125 14.53 -10.54 10.41
CA ASP A 125 13.59 -11.64 10.20
C ASP A 125 13.61 -12.08 8.73
N LEU A 126 13.01 -13.24 8.45
CA LEU A 126 12.86 -13.78 7.09
C LEU A 126 11.40 -13.75 6.60
N GLU A 127 10.44 -13.48 7.49
CA GLU A 127 9.00 -13.58 7.22
C GLU A 127 8.22 -12.47 7.92
N TRP A 128 7.03 -12.19 7.39
CA TRP A 128 6.09 -11.26 8.01
C TRP A 128 5.47 -11.87 9.26
N SER A 129 5.49 -11.11 10.34
CA SER A 129 4.73 -11.37 11.55
C SER A 129 3.48 -10.50 11.59
N PHE A 130 2.46 -10.93 12.32
CA PHE A 130 1.18 -10.23 12.38
C PHE A 130 0.60 -10.24 13.78
N GLY A 131 -0.40 -9.38 13.99
CA GLY A 131 -1.15 -9.24 15.23
C GLY A 131 -1.82 -10.54 15.69
N ALA A 132 -2.64 -10.44 16.73
CA ALA A 132 -3.33 -11.61 17.27
C ALA A 132 -4.13 -12.35 16.17
N GLU A 133 -3.90 -13.66 16.02
CA GLU A 133 -4.70 -14.52 15.15
C GLU A 133 -6.18 -14.39 15.52
N LEU A 134 -7.01 -14.01 14.56
CA LEU A 134 -8.43 -13.86 14.78
C LEU A 134 -9.15 -15.20 14.60
N PRO A 135 -10.26 -15.43 15.33
CA PRO A 135 -11.07 -16.63 15.15
C PRO A 135 -11.55 -16.75 13.69
N THR A 136 -11.35 -17.92 13.10
CA THR A 136 -11.53 -18.28 11.68
C THR A 136 -12.98 -18.34 11.18
N GLN A 137 -13.93 -17.64 11.83
CA GLN A 137 -15.32 -17.66 11.37
C GLN A 137 -15.49 -16.73 10.16
N GLY A 138 -15.31 -17.29 8.96
CA GLY A 138 -15.51 -16.62 7.67
C GLY A 138 -14.27 -16.63 6.77
N ASP A 139 -14.45 -16.19 5.53
CA ASP A 139 -13.36 -15.81 4.62
C ASP A 139 -13.08 -14.31 4.83
N ASP A 140 -11.80 -13.91 4.89
CA ASP A 140 -11.30 -12.56 5.21
C ASP A 140 -11.99 -11.85 6.39
N THR A 141 -11.54 -12.15 7.62
CA THR A 141 -12.16 -11.59 8.83
C THR A 141 -11.69 -10.18 9.20
N ASP A 142 -10.60 -9.69 8.61
CA ASP A 142 -9.98 -8.39 8.92
C ASP A 142 -10.06 -7.38 7.77
N GLY A 143 -10.48 -7.81 6.59
CA GLY A 143 -10.63 -7.00 5.39
C GLY A 143 -9.30 -6.73 4.67
N ALA A 144 -8.22 -7.40 5.04
CA ALA A 144 -6.89 -7.13 4.46
C ALA A 144 -6.86 -7.37 2.94
N GLU A 145 -7.62 -8.33 2.42
CA GLU A 145 -7.65 -8.61 0.97
C GLU A 145 -8.15 -7.39 0.18
N LEU A 146 -9.14 -6.65 0.70
CA LEU A 146 -9.74 -5.47 0.04
C LEU A 146 -8.74 -4.33 -0.21
N LEU A 147 -7.69 -4.24 0.60
CA LEU A 147 -6.70 -3.16 0.54
C LEU A 147 -5.36 -3.63 -0.03
N LEU A 148 -4.95 -4.86 0.27
CA LEU A 148 -3.60 -5.35 -0.03
C LEU A 148 -3.51 -6.10 -1.37
N PHE A 149 -4.63 -6.38 -2.05
CA PHE A 149 -4.59 -7.10 -3.33
C PHE A 149 -3.74 -6.36 -4.39
N LEU A 150 -3.78 -5.02 -4.44
CA LEU A 150 -2.93 -4.23 -5.35
C LEU A 150 -1.44 -4.38 -5.05
N VAL A 151 -1.10 -4.61 -3.78
CA VAL A 151 0.27 -4.75 -3.31
C VAL A 151 0.82 -6.15 -3.60
N VAL A 152 -0.01 -7.18 -3.42
CA VAL A 152 0.40 -8.58 -3.66
C VAL A 152 0.28 -8.95 -5.14
N GLY A 153 -0.52 -8.23 -5.92
CA GLY A 153 -0.69 -8.42 -7.35
C GLY A 153 0.50 -7.99 -8.22
N ASP A 154 0.30 -8.13 -9.52
CA ASP A 154 1.22 -7.79 -10.60
C ASP A 154 0.63 -6.67 -11.51
N ALA A 155 1.31 -6.38 -12.62
CA ALA A 155 0.90 -5.33 -13.55
C ALA A 155 -0.47 -5.62 -14.20
N GLU A 156 -0.75 -6.89 -14.52
CA GLU A 156 -2.03 -7.37 -15.03
C GLU A 156 -3.14 -7.16 -14.00
N GLY A 157 -2.91 -7.55 -12.75
CA GLY A 157 -3.87 -7.33 -11.66
C GLY A 157 -4.15 -5.84 -11.42
N PHE A 158 -3.12 -5.00 -11.51
CA PHE A 158 -3.31 -3.54 -11.45
C PHE A 158 -4.12 -3.01 -12.64
N GLN A 159 -3.82 -3.46 -13.86
CA GLN A 159 -4.56 -3.06 -15.06
C GLN A 159 -6.05 -3.38 -14.90
N THR A 160 -6.39 -4.63 -14.57
CA THR A 160 -7.79 -5.05 -14.37
C THR A 160 -8.48 -4.16 -13.33
N TRP A 161 -7.83 -3.91 -12.19
CA TRP A 161 -8.38 -3.00 -11.19
C TRP A 161 -8.57 -1.57 -11.72
N ALA A 162 -7.59 -1.03 -12.44
CA ALA A 162 -7.66 0.33 -12.96
C ALA A 162 -8.81 0.44 -13.98
N GLU A 163 -8.97 -0.55 -14.86
CA GLU A 163 -10.03 -0.57 -15.86
C GLU A 163 -11.42 -0.64 -15.22
N GLU A 164 -11.58 -1.48 -14.19
CA GLU A 164 -12.83 -1.56 -13.41
C GLU A 164 -13.09 -0.28 -12.60
N ASN A 165 -12.07 0.28 -11.96
CA ASN A 165 -12.20 1.44 -11.06
C ASN A 165 -12.43 2.75 -11.82
N TYR A 166 -11.79 2.92 -12.98
CA TYR A 166 -11.87 4.13 -13.79
C TYR A 166 -12.81 3.99 -15.00
N GLU A 167 -13.43 2.82 -15.17
CA GLU A 167 -14.38 2.51 -16.25
C GLU A 167 -13.83 2.79 -17.66
N GLN A 168 -12.54 2.52 -17.89
CA GLN A 168 -11.88 2.70 -19.19
C GLN A 168 -10.71 1.72 -19.39
N ASP A 169 -10.38 1.41 -20.64
CA ASP A 169 -9.27 0.50 -20.97
C ASP A 169 -7.90 1.18 -20.83
N PHE A 170 -6.88 0.43 -20.37
CA PHE A 170 -5.50 0.92 -20.27
C PHE A 170 -4.51 0.00 -20.99
N ASP A 171 -3.44 0.57 -21.56
CA ASP A 171 -2.36 -0.23 -22.13
C ASP A 171 -1.51 -0.85 -21.00
N LEU A 172 -1.37 -2.17 -21.03
CA LEU A 172 -0.55 -2.94 -20.09
C LEU A 172 0.95 -2.63 -20.23
N SER A 173 1.42 -2.26 -21.42
CA SER A 173 2.84 -2.02 -21.69
C SER A 173 3.48 -0.94 -20.80
N PRO A 174 2.92 0.28 -20.70
CA PRO A 174 3.47 1.29 -19.79
C PRO A 174 3.29 0.93 -18.31
N ILE A 175 2.23 0.20 -17.94
CA ILE A 175 2.02 -0.30 -16.57
C ILE A 175 3.16 -1.24 -16.18
N LYS A 176 3.49 -2.21 -17.04
CA LYS A 176 4.61 -3.14 -16.84
C LYS A 176 5.94 -2.42 -16.67
N GLN A 177 6.23 -1.44 -17.53
CA GLN A 177 7.44 -0.62 -17.41
C GLN A 177 7.53 0.06 -16.04
N ILE A 178 6.41 0.54 -15.49
CA ILE A 178 6.40 1.16 -14.18
C ILE A 178 6.59 0.15 -13.04
N PHE A 179 5.98 -1.03 -13.13
CA PHE A 179 6.21 -2.14 -12.20
C PHE A 179 7.67 -2.63 -12.22
N ASP A 180 8.29 -2.66 -13.40
CA ASP A 180 9.72 -2.97 -13.57
C ASP A 180 10.65 -1.85 -13.07
N HIS A 181 10.08 -0.74 -12.63
CA HIS A 181 10.78 0.41 -12.05
C HIS A 181 11.69 1.13 -13.07
N VAL A 182 11.29 1.13 -14.35
CA VAL A 182 11.95 1.88 -15.42
C VAL A 182 11.84 3.39 -15.12
N PRO A 183 12.93 4.19 -15.24
CA PRO A 183 12.87 5.62 -15.00
C PRO A 183 11.77 6.32 -15.80
N LEU A 184 10.95 7.11 -15.10
CA LEU A 184 9.81 7.78 -15.69
C LEU A 184 10.25 8.85 -16.69
N THR A 185 9.67 8.81 -17.88
CA THR A 185 9.90 9.78 -18.96
C THR A 185 8.57 10.41 -19.38
N ASN A 186 8.61 11.60 -20.00
CA ASN A 186 7.40 12.23 -20.51
C ASN A 186 6.64 11.37 -21.56
N PRO A 187 7.32 10.67 -22.50
CA PRO A 187 6.64 9.71 -23.37
C PRO A 187 5.92 8.60 -22.61
N LEU A 188 6.53 8.05 -21.55
CA LEU A 188 5.90 7.00 -20.74
C LEU A 188 4.66 7.51 -20.00
N VAL A 189 4.72 8.73 -19.44
CA VAL A 189 3.55 9.38 -18.81
C VAL A 189 2.41 9.56 -19.82
N ARG A 190 2.73 10.06 -21.02
CA ARG A 190 1.73 10.30 -22.08
C ARG A 190 1.12 9.01 -22.65
N GLN A 191 1.79 7.86 -22.52
CA GLN A 191 1.20 6.56 -22.88
C GLN A 191 0.13 6.11 -21.87
N LEU A 192 0.26 6.47 -20.60
CA LEU A 192 -0.71 6.16 -19.55
C LEU A 192 -1.88 7.13 -19.55
N ASN A 193 -1.58 8.42 -19.63
CA ASN A 193 -2.59 9.46 -19.66
C ASN A 193 -2.15 10.58 -20.61
N VAL A 194 -2.81 10.65 -21.77
CA VAL A 194 -2.52 11.65 -22.81
C VAL A 194 -2.79 13.08 -22.35
N ALA A 195 -3.58 13.29 -21.29
CA ALA A 195 -3.86 14.62 -20.75
C ALA A 195 -2.71 15.14 -19.86
N VAL A 196 -1.85 14.27 -19.34
CA VAL A 196 -0.83 14.61 -18.33
C VAL A 196 0.58 14.63 -18.92
N SER A 197 1.39 15.61 -18.51
CA SER A 197 2.84 15.63 -18.75
C SER A 197 3.64 15.27 -17.51
N LEU A 198 4.86 14.76 -17.71
CA LEU A 198 5.79 14.54 -16.61
C LEU A 198 6.03 15.83 -15.80
N ARG A 199 6.06 16.99 -16.47
CA ARG A 199 6.27 18.28 -15.79
C ARG A 199 5.20 18.59 -14.75
N GLU A 200 3.95 18.21 -15.00
CA GLU A 200 2.82 18.47 -14.10
C GLU A 200 2.88 17.58 -12.85
N VAL A 201 3.18 16.29 -13.03
CA VAL A 201 3.23 15.32 -11.91
C VAL A 201 4.60 15.19 -11.25
N ALA A 202 5.66 15.79 -11.82
CA ALA A 202 7.03 15.62 -11.33
C ALA A 202 7.23 16.02 -9.87
N SER A 203 6.50 17.03 -9.37
CA SER A 203 6.63 17.43 -7.96
C SER A 203 6.09 16.36 -7.00
N THR A 204 4.94 15.75 -7.32
CA THR A 204 4.37 14.64 -6.56
C THR A 204 5.25 13.40 -6.69
N ILE A 205 5.64 13.04 -7.90
CA ILE A 205 6.43 11.82 -8.17
C ILE A 205 7.81 11.89 -7.52
N ARG A 206 8.46 13.07 -7.44
CA ARG A 206 9.72 13.20 -6.69
C ARG A 206 9.56 12.86 -5.20
N LYS A 207 8.39 13.10 -4.60
CA LYS A 207 8.12 12.72 -3.20
C LYS A 207 8.02 11.21 -3.04
N THR A 208 7.60 10.47 -4.06
CA THR A 208 7.51 9.00 -3.96
C THR A 208 8.90 8.36 -3.93
N GLY A 209 9.93 9.05 -4.42
CA GLY A 209 11.27 8.48 -4.59
C GLY A 209 11.39 7.54 -5.80
N TYR A 210 10.36 7.47 -6.65
CA TYR A 210 10.41 6.73 -7.91
C TYR A 210 11.42 7.35 -8.89
N PRO A 211 12.18 6.56 -9.66
CA PRO A 211 13.18 7.08 -10.58
C PRO A 211 12.54 7.91 -11.70
N ILE A 212 13.07 9.12 -11.92
CA ILE A 212 12.70 9.97 -13.06
C ILE A 212 13.94 10.09 -13.94
N ALA A 213 13.78 9.90 -15.25
CA ALA A 213 14.87 10.10 -16.19
C ALA A 213 15.38 11.55 -16.10
N SER A 214 16.70 11.73 -16.09
CA SER A 214 17.28 13.06 -16.21
C SER A 214 16.92 13.66 -17.57
N GLU A 215 16.54 14.94 -17.59
CA GLU A 215 16.35 15.70 -18.83
C GLU A 215 17.67 15.86 -19.60
#